data_AF-A0A7X3G438-F1
#
_entry.id   AF-A0A7X3G438-F1
#
_cell.length_a   1.000
_cell.length_b   1.000
_cell.length_c   1.000
_cell.angle_alpha   90.00
_cell.angle_beta   90.00
_cell.angle_gamma   90.00
#
_symmetry.space_group_name_H-M   'P 1'
#
loop_
_entity.id
_entity.type
_entity.pdbx_description
1 polymer ?
#
loop_
_entity_poly.entity_id
_entity_poly.type
_entity_poly.pdbx_seq_one_letter_code
_entity_poly.pdbx_strand_id
1 'polypeptide(L)'
;MSSAPDYHTLSTASHLGQLLKTTRKRHKITQAELAGYVGVSQNRISHLENHPEELSIRQLLSWCSALKLELKLGERDTSAASNSAEW
;
A
#
# COMPACT_ATOMS: atom_id res chain seq x y z
N MET A 1 -6.85 -16.08 19.67
CA MET A 1 -7.73 -16.14 18.51
C MET A 1 -7.13 -15.22 17.46
N SER A 2 -6.44 -15.78 16.46
CA SER A 2 -5.83 -14.97 15.39
C SER A 2 -6.93 -14.51 14.45
N SER A 3 -7.26 -13.22 14.48
CA SER A 3 -8.19 -12.62 13.51
C SER A 3 -7.59 -12.72 12.11
N ALA A 4 -8.42 -12.96 11.09
CA ALA A 4 -7.95 -12.95 9.71
C ALA A 4 -7.34 -11.57 9.36
N PRO A 5 -6.26 -11.51 8.56
CA PRO A 5 -5.73 -10.24 8.07
C PRO A 5 -6.78 -9.50 7.23
N ASP A 6 -6.89 -8.20 7.46
CA ASP A 6 -7.82 -7.31 6.77
C ASP A 6 -7.18 -6.80 5.46
N TYR A 7 -7.85 -7.01 4.33
CA TYR A 7 -7.36 -6.64 3.00
C TYR A 7 -8.13 -5.45 2.44
N HIS A 8 -7.41 -4.50 1.85
CA HIS A 8 -7.99 -3.28 1.27
C HIS A 8 -7.88 -3.32 -0.26
N THR A 9 -8.99 -3.10 -0.95
CA THR A 9 -8.99 -2.96 -2.42
C THR A 9 -8.37 -1.64 -2.83
N LEU A 10 -7.33 -1.71 -3.65
CA LEU A 10 -6.64 -0.54 -4.20
C LEU A 10 -7.12 -0.27 -5.63
N SER A 11 -7.80 0.87 -5.82
CA SER A 11 -8.29 1.31 -7.14
C SER A 11 -7.45 2.45 -7.74
N THR A 12 -6.61 3.11 -6.93
CA THR A 12 -5.77 4.25 -7.35
C THR A 12 -4.42 4.24 -6.61
N ALA A 13 -3.41 4.90 -7.17
CA ALA A 13 -2.11 5.10 -6.50
C ALA A 13 -2.27 5.88 -5.18
N SER A 14 -3.19 6.84 -5.11
CA SER A 14 -3.46 7.61 -3.89
C SER A 14 -3.94 6.72 -2.73
N HIS A 15 -4.80 5.73 -2.99
CA HIS A 15 -5.21 4.77 -1.97
C HIS A 15 -4.01 3.99 -1.43
N LEU A 16 -3.09 3.58 -2.30
CA LEU A 16 -1.87 2.89 -1.89
C LEU A 16 -0.97 3.79 -1.03
N GLY A 17 -0.73 5.04 -1.45
CA GLY A 17 0.06 5.99 -0.68
C GLY A 17 -0.50 6.25 0.71
N GLN A 18 -1.83 6.42 0.82
CA GLN A 18 -2.52 6.57 2.11
C GLN A 18 -2.41 5.32 2.97
N LEU A 19 -2.60 4.12 2.41
CA LEU A 19 -2.46 2.86 3.14
C LEU A 19 -1.04 2.70 3.72
N LEU A 20 -0.01 2.98 2.93
CA LEU A 20 1.39 2.89 3.36
C LEU A 20 1.70 3.91 4.47
N LYS A 21 1.32 5.18 4.28
CA LYS A 21 1.54 6.26 5.26
C LYS A 21 0.81 6.02 6.57
N THR A 22 -0.46 5.60 6.52
CA THR A 22 -1.26 5.32 7.72
C THR A 22 -0.73 4.10 8.46
N THR A 23 -0.31 3.05 7.74
CA THR A 23 0.32 1.87 8.34
C THR A 23 1.62 2.23 9.03
N ARG A 24 2.50 3.01 8.38
CA ARG A 24 3.74 3.49 9.00
C ARG A 24 3.46 4.24 10.31
N LYS A 25 2.50 5.18 10.28
CA LYS A 25 2.10 5.95 11.48
C LYS A 25 1.53 5.04 12.58
N ARG A 26 0.68 4.08 12.22
CA ARG A 26 0.10 3.08 13.15
C ARG A 26 1.18 2.22 13.81
N HIS A 27 2.22 1.86 13.06
CA HIS A 27 3.39 1.13 13.57
C HIS A 27 4.40 2.03 14.29
N LYS A 28 4.13 3.35 14.41
CA LYS A 28 4.99 4.34 15.05
C LYS A 28 6.41 4.42 14.45
N ILE A 29 6.55 4.07 13.18
CA ILE A 29 7.81 4.18 12.44
C ILE A 29 7.91 5.60 11.87
N THR A 30 9.02 6.30 12.07
CA THR A 30 9.26 7.61 11.44
C THR A 30 9.62 7.46 9.96
N GLN A 31 9.53 8.55 9.19
CA GLN A 31 9.97 8.52 7.79
C GLN A 31 11.48 8.24 7.69
N ALA A 32 12.28 8.70 8.66
CA ALA A 32 13.72 8.47 8.72
C ALA A 32 14.06 7.00 8.99
N GLU A 33 13.35 6.36 9.93
CA GLU A 33 13.51 4.92 10.18
C GLU A 33 13.15 4.10 8.95
N LEU A 34 12.00 4.38 8.32
CA LEU A 34 11.61 3.70 7.08
C LEU A 34 12.66 3.91 5.97
N ALA A 35 13.21 5.12 5.85
CA ALA A 35 14.27 5.43 4.89
C ALA A 35 15.52 4.57 5.12
N GLY A 36 15.90 4.37 6.39
CA GLY A 36 16.99 3.47 6.79
C GLY A 36 16.73 2.02 6.40
N TYR A 37 15.50 1.52 6.61
CA TYR A 37 15.13 0.15 6.21
C TYR A 37 15.18 -0.08 4.71
N VAL A 38 14.76 0.91 3.90
CA VAL A 38 14.65 0.75 2.44
C VAL A 38 15.84 1.33 1.67
N GLY A 39 16.86 1.86 2.37
CA GLY A 39 18.12 2.34 1.78
C GLY A 39 17.98 3.63 0.98
N VAL A 40 17.15 4.58 1.41
CA VAL A 40 16.94 5.88 0.75
C VAL A 40 17.01 7.04 1.75
N SER A 41 16.87 8.29 1.27
CA SER A 41 16.78 9.45 2.15
C SER A 41 15.37 9.63 2.73
N GLN A 42 15.26 10.23 3.92
CA GLN A 42 13.97 10.58 4.51
C GLN A 42 13.15 11.51 3.60
N ASN A 43 13.81 12.45 2.90
CA ASN A 43 13.13 13.32 1.93
C ASN A 43 12.51 12.51 0.79
N ARG A 44 13.18 11.45 0.30
CA ARG A 44 12.59 10.56 -0.72
C ARG A 44 11.37 9.82 -0.19
N ILE A 45 11.37 9.39 1.09
CA ILE A 45 10.16 8.82 1.72
C ILE A 45 9.04 9.85 1.76
N SER A 46 9.32 11.08 2.20
CA SER A 46 8.32 12.16 2.24
C SER A 46 7.73 12.44 0.86
N HIS A 47 8.57 12.49 -0.18
CA HIS A 47 8.14 12.65 -1.57
C HIS A 47 7.21 11.52 -2.01
N LEU A 48 7.64 10.27 -1.83
CA LEU A 48 6.85 9.09 -2.22
C LEU A 48 5.53 8.94 -1.43
N GLU A 49 5.46 9.42 -0.19
CA GLU A 49 4.20 9.46 0.57
C GLU A 49 3.18 10.47 0.01
N ASN A 50 3.62 11.47 -0.74
CA ASN A 50 2.76 12.47 -1.38
C ASN A 50 2.58 12.22 -2.89
N HIS A 51 3.50 11.47 -3.51
CA HIS A 51 3.54 11.13 -4.93
C HIS A 51 3.64 9.60 -5.14
N PRO A 52 2.62 8.83 -4.74
CA PRO A 52 2.66 7.37 -4.82
C PRO A 52 2.73 6.82 -6.25
N GLU A 53 2.41 7.61 -7.27
CA GLU A 53 2.57 7.28 -8.69
C GLU A 53 4.04 7.08 -9.12
N GLU A 54 4.99 7.69 -8.40
CA GLU A 54 6.43 7.53 -8.67
C GLU A 54 7.03 6.30 -7.98
N LEU A 55 6.23 5.56 -7.22
CA LEU A 55 6.69 4.45 -6.41
C LEU A 55 6.92 3.23 -7.30
N SER A 56 8.18 2.87 -7.52
CA SER A 56 8.52 1.66 -8.27
C SER A 56 8.06 0.40 -7.54
N ILE A 57 7.75 -0.68 -8.28
CA ILE A 57 7.37 -1.96 -7.67
C ILE A 57 8.43 -2.48 -6.69
N ARG A 58 9.72 -2.26 -6.98
CA ARG A 58 10.80 -2.59 -6.05
C ARG A 58 10.64 -1.86 -4.71
N GLN A 59 10.39 -0.55 -4.76
CA GLN A 59 10.16 0.25 -3.56
C GLN A 59 8.90 -0.20 -2.82
N LEU A 60 7.82 -0.53 -3.56
CA LEU A 60 6.59 -1.05 -2.96
C LEU A 60 6.86 -2.28 -2.13
N LEU A 61 7.55 -3.28 -2.70
CA LEU A 61 7.87 -4.52 -1.99
C LEU A 61 8.80 -4.28 -0.79
N SER A 62 9.79 -3.38 -0.93
CA SER A 62 10.65 -2.99 0.20
C SER A 62 9.84 -2.33 1.34
N TRP A 63 8.89 -1.45 1.00
CA TRP A 63 8.01 -0.82 1.98
C TRP A 63 7.09 -1.85 2.64
N CYS A 64 6.52 -2.79 1.86
CA CYS A 64 5.73 -3.88 2.40
C CYS A 64 6.52 -4.69 3.43
N SER A 65 7.76 -5.06 3.11
CA SER A 65 8.65 -5.76 4.04
C SER A 65 8.91 -4.95 5.32
N ALA A 66 9.28 -3.67 5.19
CA ALA A 66 9.58 -2.81 6.34
C ALA A 66 8.36 -2.55 7.23
N LEU A 67 7.18 -2.44 6.63
CA LEU A 67 5.92 -2.17 7.31
C LEU A 67 5.17 -3.45 7.74
N LYS A 68 5.73 -4.65 7.50
CA LYS A 68 5.07 -5.94 7.76
C LYS A 68 3.70 -6.06 7.08
N LEU A 69 3.60 -5.53 5.86
CA LEU A 69 2.42 -5.66 5.00
C LEU A 69 2.58 -6.83 4.04
N GLU A 70 1.46 -7.44 3.70
CA GLU A 70 1.35 -8.46 2.66
C GLU A 70 0.63 -7.87 1.45
N LEU A 71 1.19 -8.05 0.25
CA LEU A 71 0.53 -7.67 -1.01
C LEU A 71 -0.13 -8.90 -1.62
N LYS A 72 -1.45 -8.85 -1.80
CA LYS A 72 -2.21 -9.85 -2.55
C LYS A 72 -2.81 -9.23 -3.80
N LEU A 73 -2.78 -10.01 -4.88
CA LEU A 73 -3.49 -9.71 -6.11
C LEU A 73 -4.66 -10.68 -6.23
N GLY A 74 -5.79 -10.17 -6.68
CA GLY A 74 -6.99 -10.95 -6.94
C GLY A 74 -7.65 -10.43 -8.22
N GLU A 75 -8.43 -11.29 -8.85
CA GLU A 75 -9.26 -10.90 -9.98
C GLU A 75 -10.39 -9.98 -9.49
N ARG A 76 -10.82 -9.05 -10.35
CA ARG A 76 -11.98 -8.22 -10.05
C ARG A 76 -13.22 -9.11 -10.08
N ASP A 77 -14.09 -8.98 -9.07
CA ASP A 77 -15.40 -9.61 -9.15
C ASP A 77 -16.21 -8.96 -10.28
N THR A 78 -16.40 -9.70 -11.37
CA THR A 78 -17.23 -9.29 -12.52
C THR A 78 -18.67 -9.77 -12.38
N SER A 79 -18.99 -10.51 -11.31
CA SER A 79 -20.31 -11.09 -11.05
C SER A 79 -21.39 -10.01 -10.92
N ALA A 80 -21.05 -8.81 -10.43
CA ALA A 80 -21.95 -7.67 -10.36
C ALA A 80 -22.30 -7.03 -11.73
N ALA A 81 -21.48 -7.21 -12.77
CA ALA A 81 -21.72 -6.61 -14.10
C ALA A 81 -22.72 -7.41 -14.94
N SER A 82 -22.84 -8.72 -14.71
CA SER A 82 -23.81 -9.57 -15.43
C SER A 82 -25.27 -9.30 -15.06
N ASN A 83 -25.55 -8.78 -13.86
CA ASN A 83 -26.91 -8.46 -13.42
C ASN A 83 -27.48 -7.15 -13.99
N SER A 84 -26.66 -6.32 -14.66
CA SER A 84 -27.10 -5.03 -15.18
C SER A 84 -27.46 -5.05 -16.68
N ALA A 85 -27.31 -6.20 -17.35
CA ALA A 85 -27.60 -6.37 -18.78
C ALA A 85 -28.96 -7.03 -19.07
N GLU A 86 -29.82 -7.17 -18.05
CA GLU A 86 -31.20 -7.61 -18.20
C GLU A 86 -32.16 -6.44 -17.94
N TRP A 87 -32.18 -5.45 -18.83
CA TRP A 87 -33.29 -4.48 -18.96
C TRP A 87 -33.49 -4.09 -20.42
#